data_AF-A0A1F8A762-F1
#
_entry.id   AF-A0A1F8A762-F1
#
_cell.length_a   1.000
_cell.length_b   1.000
_cell.length_c   1.000
_cell.angle_alpha   90.00
_cell.angle_beta   90.00
_cell.angle_gamma   90.00
#
_symmetry.space_group_name_H-M   'P 1'
#
loop_
_entity.id
_entity.type
_entity.pdbx_description
1 polymer ?
#
loop_
_entity_poly.entity_id
_entity_poly.type
_entity_poly.pdbx_seq_one_letter_code
_entity_poly.pdbx_strand_id
1 'polypeptide(L)'
;MKAVLSLTALQLLASYVTGLPLQDSSLAKNVKRQGTSSWNPPSELVTPLNEVWEHQMSTYSDPLGFRNYGYDQVIDGKGKINYCVRWDSTQSVTQAQREQVETAVRRSFNKWIAELAGFDGFPYNTVDVNVVGWAVKDKGLLQGDTSGIEVYTTTDEEGIPQCDPGCGRFFHQDNDYSACAAGADRHYDQSLWLTDGFEGGAGGDWGQRIGQEYFMQNLELEDIHILLHEMGHTFALDDFYDWTPTGQTSFIMLAGSAMKITEFDAWMAKDWWRHLKSRYSL
;
A
#
# COMPACT_ATOMS: atom_id res chain seq x y z
N MET A 1 -22.62 47.04 -48.89
CA MET A 1 -23.04 47.18 -50.30
C MET A 1 -22.16 46.27 -51.16
N LYS A 2 -22.63 45.77 -52.32
CA LYS A 2 -21.92 45.20 -53.51
C LYS A 2 -20.55 44.47 -53.25
N ALA A 3 -20.35 43.17 -53.51
CA ALA A 3 -20.52 42.38 -54.77
C ALA A 3 -19.70 42.97 -55.97
N VAL A 4 -19.09 42.22 -56.91
CA VAL A 4 -18.96 40.76 -57.24
C VAL A 4 -17.48 40.49 -57.65
N LEU A 5 -16.92 39.40 -58.22
CA LEU A 5 -17.28 38.20 -59.03
C LEU A 5 -16.48 36.97 -58.46
N SER A 6 -16.64 35.66 -58.74
CA SER A 6 -17.10 34.78 -59.86
C SER A 6 -15.94 34.19 -60.72
N LEU A 7 -15.96 32.96 -61.31
CA LEU A 7 -16.54 31.62 -60.99
C LEU A 7 -16.16 30.58 -62.10
N THR A 8 -15.68 29.37 -61.74
CA THR A 8 -15.63 28.11 -62.56
C THR A 8 -15.26 26.94 -61.60
N ALA A 9 -15.90 25.76 -61.49
CA ALA A 9 -16.60 24.84 -62.42
C ALA A 9 -15.66 24.15 -63.44
N LEU A 10 -15.72 22.85 -63.79
CA LEU A 10 -16.57 21.67 -63.49
C LEU A 10 -15.66 20.41 -63.75
N GLN A 11 -15.85 19.13 -63.37
CA GLN A 11 -16.92 18.23 -62.89
C GLN A 11 -16.44 17.47 -61.61
N LEU A 12 -17.14 16.59 -60.88
CA LEU A 12 -18.27 15.64 -61.03
C LEU A 12 -17.97 14.25 -61.65
N LEU A 13 -17.92 13.22 -60.79
CA LEU A 13 -18.34 11.85 -61.11
C LEU A 13 -18.94 11.22 -59.84
N ALA A 14 -20.08 10.54 -59.97
CA ALA A 14 -20.77 9.89 -58.85
C ALA A 14 -21.45 8.61 -59.33
N SER A 15 -21.39 7.56 -58.51
CA SER A 15 -22.08 6.30 -58.72
C SER A 15 -22.61 5.79 -57.38
N TYR A 16 -23.93 5.78 -57.24
CA TYR A 16 -24.65 5.14 -56.13
C TYR A 16 -24.45 3.62 -56.17
N VAL A 17 -24.66 2.94 -55.03
CA VAL A 17 -25.66 1.85 -54.90
C VAL A 17 -25.96 1.57 -53.42
N THR A 18 -27.20 1.17 -53.16
CA THR A 18 -27.89 0.80 -51.90
C THR A 18 -27.07 0.14 -50.78
N GLY A 19 -27.51 0.29 -49.52
CA GLY A 19 -26.93 -0.38 -48.34
C GLY A 19 -27.89 -1.30 -47.57
N LEU A 20 -27.35 -1.91 -46.50
CA LEU A 20 -27.99 -2.81 -45.50
C LEU A 20 -28.42 -4.20 -46.04
N PRO A 21 -28.42 -5.28 -45.22
CA PRO A 21 -28.67 -5.32 -43.77
C PRO A 21 -27.47 -5.68 -42.85
N LEU A 22 -27.79 -5.80 -41.55
CA LEU A 22 -26.93 -6.23 -40.44
C LEU A 22 -26.79 -7.76 -40.34
N GLN A 23 -25.94 -8.20 -39.41
CA GLN A 23 -25.71 -9.57 -38.93
C GLN A 23 -24.84 -10.49 -39.82
N ASP A 24 -23.58 -10.64 -39.42
CA ASP A 24 -23.06 -11.96 -39.05
C ASP A 24 -22.45 -11.84 -37.64
N SER A 25 -22.61 -12.88 -36.82
CA SER A 25 -22.23 -12.93 -35.41
C SER A 25 -21.43 -14.19 -35.12
N SER A 26 -20.16 -14.20 -35.55
CA SER A 26 -19.21 -15.28 -35.23
C SER A 26 -17.76 -14.78 -35.23
N LEU A 27 -16.84 -15.61 -34.74
CA LEU A 27 -15.38 -15.37 -34.73
C LEU A 27 -14.89 -14.20 -33.87
N ALA A 28 -15.50 -14.00 -32.70
CA ALA A 28 -14.73 -13.63 -31.51
C ALA A 28 -13.69 -14.75 -31.24
N LYS A 29 -12.54 -14.69 -31.91
CA LYS A 29 -11.47 -15.68 -31.74
C LYS A 29 -11.00 -15.62 -30.29
N ASN A 30 -11.03 -16.78 -29.63
CA ASN A 30 -10.38 -17.01 -28.35
C ASN A 30 -8.87 -16.74 -28.48
N VAL A 31 -8.47 -15.49 -28.26
CA VAL A 31 -7.11 -15.20 -27.79
C VAL A 31 -7.05 -15.76 -26.38
N LYS A 32 -6.63 -17.03 -26.27
CA LYS A 32 -5.96 -17.47 -25.05
C LYS A 32 -4.87 -16.44 -24.79
N ARG A 33 -5.02 -15.62 -23.75
CA ARG A 33 -3.86 -15.05 -23.05
C ARG A 33 -3.06 -16.27 -22.59
N GLN A 34 -2.05 -16.65 -23.37
CA GLN A 34 -1.03 -17.55 -22.87
C GLN A 34 -0.40 -16.83 -21.68
N GLY A 35 -0.56 -17.40 -20.49
CA GLY A 35 0.03 -16.84 -19.28
C GLY A 35 1.54 -16.96 -19.35
N THR A 36 2.19 -16.03 -20.06
CA THR A 36 3.60 -15.73 -19.86
C THR A 36 3.73 -15.23 -18.44
N SER A 37 4.18 -16.11 -17.53
CA SER A 37 4.46 -15.71 -16.16
C SER A 37 5.46 -14.56 -16.19
N SER A 38 5.13 -13.43 -15.56
CA SER A 38 6.10 -12.34 -15.37
C SER A 38 7.11 -12.67 -14.26
N TRP A 39 6.94 -13.80 -13.57
CA TRP A 39 7.96 -14.36 -12.69
C TRP A 39 9.19 -14.78 -13.49
N ASN A 40 10.16 -13.86 -13.56
CA ASN A 40 11.48 -14.05 -14.15
C ASN A 40 12.49 -13.22 -13.33
N PRO A 41 12.76 -13.60 -12.07
CA PRO A 41 13.81 -12.95 -11.28
C PRO A 41 15.20 -13.15 -11.91
N PRO A 42 16.19 -12.31 -11.57
CA PRO A 42 17.60 -12.60 -11.82
C PRO A 42 17.99 -13.99 -11.30
N SER A 43 18.85 -14.67 -12.05
CA SER A 43 19.25 -16.06 -11.82
C SER A 43 19.82 -16.35 -10.42
N GLU A 44 20.53 -15.39 -9.89
CA GLU A 44 21.17 -15.31 -8.58
C GLU A 44 20.16 -15.14 -7.43
N LEU A 45 18.95 -14.65 -7.72
CA LEU A 45 17.86 -14.52 -6.76
C LEU A 45 16.94 -15.75 -6.74
N VAL A 46 16.93 -16.59 -7.80
CA VAL A 46 16.06 -17.79 -7.89
C VAL A 46 16.21 -18.70 -6.68
N THR A 47 17.45 -19.02 -6.27
CA THR A 47 17.71 -19.87 -5.11
C THR A 47 17.24 -19.23 -3.79
N PRO A 48 17.72 -18.03 -3.39
CA PRO A 48 17.31 -17.44 -2.12
C PRO A 48 15.81 -17.08 -2.05
N LEU A 49 15.15 -16.75 -3.17
CA LEU A 49 13.69 -16.55 -3.19
C LEU A 49 12.93 -17.86 -2.88
N ASN A 50 13.38 -19.00 -3.40
CA ASN A 50 12.80 -20.30 -3.06
C ASN A 50 13.05 -20.66 -1.59
N GLU A 51 14.25 -20.38 -1.05
CA GLU A 51 14.58 -20.61 0.36
C GLU A 51 13.68 -19.80 1.30
N VAL A 52 13.43 -18.52 0.99
CA VAL A 52 12.47 -17.68 1.74
C VAL A 52 11.06 -18.25 1.65
N TRP A 53 10.61 -18.62 0.45
CA TRP A 53 9.26 -19.17 0.27
C TRP A 53 9.06 -20.49 1.03
N GLU A 54 10.03 -21.41 0.96
CA GLU A 54 9.99 -22.68 1.71
C GLU A 54 10.04 -22.44 3.23
N HIS A 55 10.83 -21.45 3.70
CA HIS A 55 10.84 -21.06 5.11
C HIS A 55 9.45 -20.55 5.56
N GLN A 56 8.91 -19.51 4.92
CA GLN A 56 7.64 -18.88 5.27
C GLN A 56 6.46 -19.87 5.24
N MET A 57 6.41 -20.75 4.23
CA MET A 57 5.38 -21.80 4.13
C MET A 57 5.54 -22.94 5.16
N SER A 58 6.67 -23.01 5.87
CA SER A 58 6.91 -23.96 6.97
C SER A 58 6.73 -23.34 8.36
N THR A 59 6.96 -22.02 8.49
CA THR A 59 6.86 -21.26 9.73
C THR A 59 5.40 -20.97 10.12
N TYR A 60 4.54 -20.66 9.15
CA TYR A 60 3.14 -20.27 9.39
C TYR A 60 2.13 -21.38 9.07
N SER A 61 1.06 -21.46 9.86
CA SER A 61 0.05 -22.52 9.76
C SER A 61 -0.99 -22.32 8.64
N ASP A 62 -1.32 -21.07 8.29
CA ASP A 62 -2.18 -20.73 7.15
C ASP A 62 -1.82 -19.36 6.53
N PRO A 63 -0.60 -19.20 5.97
CA PRO A 63 -0.17 -17.94 5.36
C PRO A 63 -1.01 -17.54 4.14
N LEU A 64 -1.58 -18.49 3.39
CA LEU A 64 -2.34 -18.20 2.17
C LEU A 64 -3.85 -17.97 2.43
N GLY A 65 -4.37 -18.42 3.58
CA GLY A 65 -5.71 -18.11 4.05
C GLY A 65 -5.82 -16.77 4.78
N PHE A 66 -4.73 -16.25 5.37
CA PHE A 66 -4.71 -14.93 6.01
C PHE A 66 -5.01 -13.80 5.02
N ARG A 67 -5.88 -12.85 5.39
CA ARG A 67 -6.54 -11.88 4.48
C ARG A 67 -6.44 -10.40 4.92
N ASN A 68 -5.42 -10.06 5.71
CA ASN A 68 -5.17 -8.68 6.10
C ASN A 68 -3.79 -8.15 5.70
N TYR A 69 -3.07 -8.81 4.79
CA TYR A 69 -1.81 -8.27 4.26
C TYR A 69 -2.08 -7.00 3.44
N GLY A 70 -1.06 -6.15 3.25
CA GLY A 70 -1.16 -4.92 2.46
C GLY A 70 -1.72 -5.12 1.06
N TYR A 71 -1.52 -6.29 0.44
CA TYR A 71 -2.17 -6.67 -0.82
C TYR A 71 -3.71 -6.71 -0.71
N ASP A 72 -4.26 -7.25 0.38
CA ASP A 72 -5.70 -7.29 0.65
C ASP A 72 -6.24 -5.88 0.94
N GLN A 73 -5.56 -5.13 1.79
CA GLN A 73 -5.94 -3.77 2.19
C GLN A 73 -6.04 -2.85 0.95
N VAL A 74 -5.03 -2.92 0.08
CA VAL A 74 -4.97 -2.14 -1.17
C VAL A 74 -6.04 -2.57 -2.19
N ILE A 75 -6.41 -3.85 -2.25
CA ILE A 75 -7.45 -4.35 -3.15
C ILE A 75 -8.86 -3.98 -2.64
N ASP A 76 -9.16 -4.25 -1.37
CA ASP A 76 -10.46 -3.94 -0.75
C ASP A 76 -10.70 -2.42 -0.67
N GLY A 77 -9.67 -1.68 -0.26
CA GLY A 77 -9.62 -0.21 -0.25
C GLY A 77 -9.53 0.42 -1.64
N LYS A 78 -9.46 -0.38 -2.72
CA LYS A 78 -9.47 0.04 -4.13
C LYS A 78 -8.36 1.03 -4.51
N GLY A 79 -7.17 0.83 -3.96
CA GLY A 79 -6.01 1.70 -4.14
C GLY A 79 -5.98 2.90 -3.19
N LYS A 80 -6.77 2.88 -2.11
CA LYS A 80 -6.69 3.80 -0.96
C LYS A 80 -6.22 3.02 0.28
N ILE A 81 -5.47 3.67 1.16
CA ILE A 81 -5.09 3.17 2.49
C ILE A 81 -5.31 4.29 3.52
N ASN A 82 -6.07 4.03 4.57
CA ASN A 82 -6.28 4.95 5.68
C ASN A 82 -5.39 4.59 6.87
N TYR A 83 -4.65 5.56 7.39
CA TYR A 83 -3.88 5.46 8.62
C TYR A 83 -4.58 6.18 9.78
N CYS A 84 -4.44 5.63 10.98
CA CYS A 84 -4.64 6.37 12.23
C CYS A 84 -3.33 6.42 13.02
N VAL A 85 -2.97 7.59 13.56
CA VAL A 85 -1.72 7.77 14.32
C VAL A 85 -1.99 7.63 15.81
N ARG A 86 -1.33 6.67 16.47
CA ARG A 86 -1.29 6.53 17.92
C ARG A 86 -0.08 7.30 18.46
N TRP A 87 -0.30 8.55 18.89
CA TRP A 87 0.74 9.44 19.42
C TRP A 87 0.93 9.17 20.92
N ASP A 88 1.73 8.14 21.21
CA ASP A 88 2.12 7.75 22.57
C ASP A 88 3.31 8.59 23.06
N SER A 89 3.11 9.90 23.03
CA SER A 89 4.11 10.91 23.36
C SER A 89 3.49 12.03 24.18
N THR A 90 4.30 12.64 25.05
CA THR A 90 3.94 13.84 25.83
C THR A 90 4.26 15.14 25.09
N GLN A 91 4.93 15.06 23.94
CA GLN A 91 5.31 16.20 23.12
C GLN A 91 4.11 16.73 22.34
N SER A 92 4.04 18.06 22.14
CA SER A 92 3.06 18.66 21.23
C SER A 92 3.46 18.46 19.77
N VAL A 93 2.47 18.31 18.89
CA VAL A 93 2.64 18.17 17.45
C VAL A 93 1.80 19.18 16.69
N THR A 94 2.46 20.00 15.87
CA THR A 94 1.80 21.02 15.04
C THR A 94 1.11 20.42 13.82
N GLN A 95 0.14 21.14 13.26
CA GLN A 95 -0.52 20.75 12.00
C GLN A 95 0.49 20.46 10.89
N ALA A 96 1.49 21.33 10.68
CA ALA A 96 2.53 21.12 9.66
C ALA A 96 3.34 19.83 9.90
N GLN A 97 3.64 19.50 11.16
CA GLN A 97 4.27 18.23 11.50
C GLN A 97 3.35 17.03 11.22
N ARG A 98 2.03 17.15 11.45
CA ARG A 98 1.05 16.08 11.10
C ARG A 98 0.94 15.88 9.58
N GLU A 99 1.00 16.96 8.80
CA GLU A 99 1.05 16.96 7.34
C GLU A 99 2.36 16.34 6.81
N GLN A 100 3.50 16.61 7.47
CA GLN A 100 4.78 15.92 7.20
C GLN A 100 4.73 14.42 7.56
N VAL A 101 4.11 14.04 8.68
CA VAL A 101 3.92 12.63 9.08
C VAL A 101 3.10 11.88 8.02
N GLU A 102 1.97 12.41 7.57
CA GLU A 102 1.20 11.82 6.47
C GLU A 102 2.03 11.70 5.18
N THR A 103 2.78 12.76 4.84
CA THR A 103 3.64 12.78 3.64
C THR A 103 4.76 11.74 3.70
N ALA A 104 5.32 11.49 4.89
CA ALA A 104 6.33 10.46 5.13
C ALA A 104 5.77 9.05 4.96
N VAL A 105 4.63 8.75 5.60
CA VAL A 105 3.95 7.45 5.46
C VAL A 105 3.52 7.20 4.01
N ARG A 106 2.87 8.20 3.38
CA ARG A 106 2.43 8.14 1.97
C ARG A 106 3.59 7.85 1.03
N ARG A 107 4.75 8.48 1.23
CA ARG A 107 5.98 8.23 0.44
C ARG A 107 6.50 6.81 0.63
N SER A 108 6.66 6.37 1.89
CA SER A 108 7.25 5.07 2.21
C SER A 108 6.37 3.89 1.77
N PHE A 109 5.05 3.96 1.98
CA PHE A 109 4.13 2.93 1.50
C PHE A 109 4.11 2.86 -0.03
N ASN A 110 4.17 4.02 -0.71
CA ASN A 110 4.23 4.05 -2.18
C ASN A 110 5.57 3.54 -2.75
N LYS A 111 6.66 3.45 -1.97
CA LYS A 111 7.89 2.76 -2.43
C LYS A 111 7.67 1.25 -2.55
N TRP A 112 6.99 0.61 -1.61
CA TRP A 112 6.59 -0.80 -1.74
C TRP A 112 5.61 -1.02 -2.90
N ILE A 113 4.65 -0.11 -3.11
CA ILE A 113 3.74 -0.16 -4.26
C ILE A 113 4.46 0.02 -5.60
N ALA A 114 5.49 0.88 -5.66
CA ALA A 114 6.27 1.08 -6.88
C ALA A 114 7.02 -0.19 -7.33
N GLU A 115 7.40 -1.06 -6.39
CA GLU A 115 7.98 -2.36 -6.74
C GLU A 115 6.94 -3.35 -7.30
N LEU A 116 5.69 -3.26 -6.86
CA LEU A 116 4.60 -4.10 -7.39
C LEU A 116 4.00 -3.54 -8.70
N ALA A 117 4.18 -2.25 -8.97
CA ALA A 117 3.57 -1.54 -10.10
C ALA A 117 3.86 -2.21 -11.46
N GLY A 118 2.80 -2.64 -12.15
CA GLY A 118 2.88 -3.31 -13.46
C GLY A 118 3.38 -4.76 -13.43
N PHE A 119 3.77 -5.30 -12.28
CA PHE A 119 4.15 -6.70 -12.14
C PHE A 119 2.91 -7.62 -12.07
N ASP A 120 2.87 -8.67 -12.89
CA ASP A 120 1.93 -9.80 -12.83
C ASP A 120 0.44 -9.42 -12.63
N GLY A 121 0.00 -8.35 -13.29
CA GLY A 121 -1.39 -7.86 -13.21
C GLY A 121 -1.74 -7.08 -11.94
N PHE A 122 -0.76 -6.66 -11.13
CA PHE A 122 -1.00 -5.77 -10.01
C PHE A 122 -1.65 -4.44 -10.49
N PRO A 123 -2.82 -4.05 -9.96
CA PRO A 123 -3.68 -3.06 -10.63
C PRO A 123 -3.35 -1.59 -10.33
N TYR A 124 -2.40 -1.29 -9.42
CA TYR A 124 -2.08 0.08 -9.00
C TYR A 124 -0.62 0.45 -9.29
N ASN A 125 -0.39 1.66 -9.79
CA ASN A 125 0.96 2.24 -9.90
C ASN A 125 1.37 3.03 -8.64
N THR A 126 0.37 3.51 -7.90
CA THR A 126 0.43 4.30 -6.66
C THR A 126 -0.86 4.09 -5.88
N VAL A 127 -0.85 4.26 -4.56
CA VAL A 127 -2.04 4.24 -3.70
C VAL A 127 -2.22 5.54 -2.94
N ASP A 128 -3.47 5.93 -2.72
CA ASP A 128 -3.86 7.11 -1.95
C ASP A 128 -3.83 6.82 -0.44
N VAL A 129 -2.68 7.06 0.18
CA VAL A 129 -2.50 6.94 1.63
C VAL A 129 -2.96 8.22 2.32
N ASN A 130 -3.76 8.15 3.37
CA ASN A 130 -4.27 9.31 4.12
C ASN A 130 -4.21 9.07 5.63
N VAL A 131 -3.98 10.10 6.46
CA VAL A 131 -4.11 10.00 7.92
C VAL A 131 -5.47 10.53 8.34
N VAL A 132 -6.43 9.63 8.61
CA VAL A 132 -7.82 10.00 8.92
C VAL A 132 -8.08 10.30 10.39
N GLY A 133 -7.16 9.93 11.29
CA GLY A 133 -7.31 10.18 12.73
C GLY A 133 -6.01 10.18 13.51
N TRP A 134 -6.06 10.78 14.71
CA TRP A 134 -4.98 10.82 15.69
C TRP A 134 -5.52 10.47 17.07
N ALA A 135 -4.86 9.56 17.78
CA ALA A 135 -5.09 9.27 19.19
C ALA A 135 -3.98 9.89 20.05
N VAL A 136 -4.37 10.61 21.10
CA VAL A 136 -3.46 11.36 22.00
C VAL A 136 -3.89 11.23 23.47
N LYS A 137 -2.95 11.37 24.42
CA LYS A 137 -3.27 11.42 25.86
C LYS A 137 -4.04 12.70 26.25
N ASP A 138 -3.84 13.79 25.51
CA ASP A 138 -4.57 15.06 25.65
C ASP A 138 -4.74 15.70 24.26
N LYS A 139 -5.93 16.21 23.94
CA LYS A 139 -6.19 16.94 22.69
C LYS A 139 -5.35 18.22 22.57
N GLY A 140 -4.94 18.81 23.70
CA GLY A 140 -4.03 19.96 23.75
C GLY A 140 -2.64 19.73 23.14
N LEU A 141 -2.24 18.47 22.92
CA LEU A 141 -1.01 18.13 22.19
C LEU A 141 -1.11 18.39 20.68
N LEU A 142 -2.32 18.36 20.11
CA LEU A 142 -2.54 18.62 18.68
C LEU A 142 -2.72 20.13 18.44
N GLN A 143 -1.65 20.79 17.98
CA GLN A 143 -1.67 22.23 17.71
C GLN A 143 -2.03 22.53 16.25
N GLY A 144 -2.70 23.66 15.99
CA GLY A 144 -3.24 24.02 14.67
C GLY A 144 -4.65 23.45 14.43
N ASP A 145 -5.08 23.33 13.17
CA ASP A 145 -6.40 22.78 12.87
C ASP A 145 -6.42 21.24 13.02
N THR A 146 -7.57 20.72 13.43
CA THR A 146 -7.88 19.30 13.50
C THR A 146 -9.14 18.93 12.72
N SER A 147 -9.82 19.87 12.06
CA SER A 147 -11.14 19.66 11.42
C SER A 147 -11.17 18.54 10.36
N GLY A 148 -10.03 18.24 9.73
CA GLY A 148 -9.89 17.14 8.76
C GLY A 148 -9.66 15.74 9.36
N ILE A 149 -9.32 15.62 10.65
CA ILE A 149 -8.95 14.35 11.32
C ILE A 149 -9.90 14.03 12.48
N GLU A 150 -10.12 12.74 12.75
CA GLU A 150 -10.75 12.34 14.01
C GLU A 150 -9.72 12.42 15.16
N VAL A 151 -10.14 12.84 16.35
CA VAL A 151 -9.24 13.07 17.49
C VAL A 151 -9.67 12.24 18.69
N TYR A 152 -9.07 11.07 18.83
CA TYR A 152 -9.33 10.13 19.91
C TYR A 152 -8.52 10.49 21.17
N THR A 153 -9.14 10.31 22.34
CA THR A 153 -8.48 10.39 23.68
C THR A 153 -8.78 9.17 24.53
N THR A 154 -9.17 8.08 23.88
CA THR A 154 -9.24 6.73 24.42
C THR A 154 -7.84 6.12 24.54
N THR A 155 -7.66 5.17 25.44
CA THR A 155 -6.46 4.34 25.53
C THR A 155 -6.84 2.87 25.49
N ASP A 156 -5.87 2.02 25.15
CA ASP A 156 -5.98 0.57 25.37
C ASP A 156 -5.72 0.20 26.84
N GLU A 157 -5.66 -1.10 27.11
CA GLU A 157 -5.43 -1.67 28.44
C GLU A 157 -4.06 -1.32 29.05
N GLU A 158 -3.07 -0.93 28.22
CA GLU A 158 -1.75 -0.48 28.65
C GLU A 158 -1.69 1.04 28.93
N GLY A 159 -2.76 1.78 28.63
CA GLY A 159 -2.79 3.25 28.75
C GLY A 159 -2.16 3.99 27.56
N ILE A 160 -1.93 3.30 26.44
CA ILE A 160 -1.39 3.87 25.20
C ILE A 160 -2.57 4.48 24.41
N PRO A 161 -2.49 5.72 23.86
CA PRO A 161 -3.59 6.35 23.13
C PRO A 161 -4.05 5.50 21.96
N GLN A 162 -5.33 5.17 21.88
CA GLN A 162 -5.89 4.22 20.93
C GLN A 162 -6.95 4.87 20.05
N CYS A 163 -6.85 4.66 18.74
CA CYS A 163 -7.92 4.96 17.79
C CYS A 163 -9.10 4.00 18.02
N ASP A 164 -10.33 4.41 17.70
CA ASP A 164 -11.53 3.58 17.91
C ASP A 164 -11.39 2.19 17.23
N PRO A 165 -11.38 1.08 17.98
CA PRO A 165 -11.32 -0.26 17.41
C PRO A 165 -12.46 -0.56 16.43
N GLY A 166 -13.64 0.05 16.61
CA GLY A 166 -14.77 -0.05 15.69
C GLY A 166 -14.50 0.52 14.29
N CYS A 167 -13.42 1.29 14.14
CA CYS A 167 -12.93 1.85 12.88
C CYS A 167 -11.67 1.12 12.35
N GLY A 168 -11.09 0.17 13.08
CA GLY A 168 -9.80 -0.43 12.72
C GLY A 168 -9.94 -1.76 11.95
N ARG A 169 -9.38 -1.83 10.73
CA ARG A 169 -9.39 -3.04 9.88
C ARG A 169 -8.84 -4.29 10.57
N PHE A 170 -7.84 -4.13 11.43
CA PHE A 170 -7.29 -5.22 12.25
C PHE A 170 -8.38 -5.97 13.05
N PHE A 171 -9.38 -5.25 13.55
CA PHE A 171 -10.53 -5.78 14.28
C PHE A 171 -11.70 -6.16 13.35
N HIS A 172 -11.79 -5.53 12.17
CA HIS A 172 -12.87 -5.65 11.18
C HIS A 172 -12.38 -6.20 9.83
N GLN A 173 -11.77 -7.40 9.85
CA GLN A 173 -11.22 -8.07 8.67
C GLN A 173 -12.30 -8.61 7.71
N ASP A 174 -13.57 -8.53 8.09
CA ASP A 174 -14.74 -8.73 7.23
C ASP A 174 -15.12 -7.49 6.40
N ASN A 175 -14.44 -6.36 6.62
CA ASN A 175 -14.75 -5.02 6.11
C ASN A 175 -16.08 -4.42 6.61
N ASP A 176 -16.69 -4.93 7.70
CA ASP A 176 -17.90 -4.33 8.30
C ASP A 176 -17.56 -3.22 9.30
N TYR A 177 -17.37 -2.01 8.78
CA TYR A 177 -17.16 -0.80 9.57
C TYR A 177 -18.45 -0.12 10.06
N SER A 178 -19.59 -0.84 10.13
CA SER A 178 -20.85 -0.27 10.67
C SER A 178 -20.79 0.11 12.15
N ALA A 179 -19.80 -0.42 12.88
CA ALA A 179 -19.49 -0.05 14.26
C ALA A 179 -18.65 1.24 14.40
N CYS A 180 -18.03 1.74 13.33
CA CYS A 180 -17.12 2.88 13.38
C CYS A 180 -17.85 4.17 13.73
N ALA A 181 -17.58 4.76 14.91
CA ALA A 181 -18.27 5.95 15.39
C ALA A 181 -18.02 7.20 14.52
N ALA A 182 -16.86 7.25 13.84
CA ALA A 182 -16.51 8.29 12.86
C ALA A 182 -17.14 8.07 11.46
N GLY A 183 -17.86 6.96 11.26
CA GLY A 183 -18.44 6.54 9.99
C GLY A 183 -17.48 5.75 9.10
N ALA A 184 -18.02 4.85 8.27
CA ALA A 184 -17.22 3.88 7.51
C ALA A 184 -16.14 4.50 6.60
N ASP A 185 -16.33 5.71 6.04
CA ASP A 185 -15.29 6.40 5.24
C ASP A 185 -14.06 6.84 6.06
N ARG A 186 -14.13 6.73 7.39
CA ARG A 186 -13.11 7.08 8.38
C ARG A 186 -12.50 5.86 9.08
N HIS A 187 -12.77 4.65 8.59
CA HIS A 187 -12.01 3.47 8.98
C HIS A 187 -10.51 3.67 8.70
N TYR A 188 -9.66 2.91 9.39
CA TYR A 188 -8.22 2.85 9.14
C TYR A 188 -7.77 1.41 8.91
N ASP A 189 -7.00 1.21 7.84
CA ASP A 189 -6.35 -0.05 7.48
C ASP A 189 -5.08 -0.28 8.30
N GLN A 190 -4.42 0.82 8.70
CA GLN A 190 -3.11 0.82 9.35
C GLN A 190 -3.07 1.75 10.57
N SER A 191 -2.36 1.32 11.62
CA SER A 191 -2.09 2.12 12.82
C SER A 191 -0.60 2.47 12.90
N LEU A 192 -0.24 3.75 12.80
CA LEU A 192 1.14 4.21 13.05
C LEU A 192 1.29 4.61 14.51
N TRP A 193 2.05 3.86 15.30
CA TRP A 193 2.32 4.17 16.69
C TRP A 193 3.65 4.90 16.79
N LEU A 194 3.63 6.11 17.33
CA LEU A 194 4.82 6.92 17.60
C LEU A 194 4.98 7.04 19.12
N THR A 195 5.89 6.24 19.68
CA THR A 195 6.11 6.11 21.13
C THR A 195 7.37 6.86 21.56
N ASP A 196 7.27 7.76 22.55
CA ASP A 196 8.44 8.40 23.19
C ASP A 196 9.40 7.31 23.72
N GLY A 197 10.68 7.35 23.32
CA GLY A 197 11.74 6.48 23.85
C GLY A 197 11.68 5.00 23.42
N PHE A 198 10.89 4.64 22.41
CA PHE A 198 10.90 3.27 21.86
C PHE A 198 12.08 3.08 20.88
N GLU A 199 12.97 2.13 21.17
CA GLU A 199 14.11 1.81 20.30
C GLU A 199 13.73 0.73 19.27
N GLY A 200 14.16 0.91 18.02
CA GLY A 200 13.83 0.00 16.91
C GLY A 200 12.43 0.24 16.32
N GLY A 201 11.81 -0.85 15.87
CA GLY A 201 10.49 -0.87 15.25
C GLY A 201 9.74 -2.17 15.56
N ALA A 202 8.47 -2.23 15.19
CA ALA A 202 7.68 -3.46 15.05
C ALA A 202 6.53 -3.22 14.05
N GLY A 203 6.25 -4.18 13.17
CA GLY A 203 5.28 -4.02 12.09
C GLY A 203 4.41 -5.24 11.83
N GLY A 204 3.46 -5.11 10.90
CA GLY A 204 2.60 -6.20 10.48
C GLY A 204 1.36 -5.75 9.71
N ASP A 205 0.33 -6.58 9.75
CA ASP A 205 -0.98 -6.32 9.12
C ASP A 205 -1.74 -5.15 9.78
N TRP A 206 -1.49 -4.90 11.07
CA TRP A 206 -2.15 -3.85 11.85
C TRP A 206 -1.53 -2.45 11.68
N GLY A 207 -0.32 -2.34 11.12
CA GLY A 207 0.43 -1.08 11.05
C GLY A 207 1.90 -1.22 11.45
N GLN A 208 2.44 -0.14 12.01
CA GLN A 208 3.86 -0.01 12.39
C GLN A 208 3.98 0.75 13.74
N ARG A 209 4.92 0.35 14.61
CA ARG A 209 5.32 1.04 15.84
C ARG A 209 6.79 1.42 15.76
N ILE A 210 7.09 2.69 16.00
CA ILE A 210 8.44 3.26 15.83
C ILE A 210 8.68 4.30 16.93
N GLY A 211 9.94 4.49 17.34
CA GLY A 211 10.35 5.57 18.22
C GLY A 211 9.93 6.94 17.66
N GLN A 212 9.19 7.72 18.46
CA GLN A 212 8.69 9.04 18.07
C GLN A 212 9.83 9.93 17.62
N GLU A 213 10.93 9.95 18.38
CA GLU A 213 12.06 10.83 18.16
C GLU A 213 12.78 10.48 16.86
N TYR A 214 12.95 9.18 16.57
CA TYR A 214 13.51 8.70 15.31
C TYR A 214 12.60 9.09 14.14
N PHE A 215 11.30 8.80 14.22
CA PHE A 215 10.38 9.06 13.12
C PHE A 215 10.32 10.56 12.79
N MET A 216 10.15 11.40 13.81
CA MET A 216 10.03 12.85 13.66
C MET A 216 11.33 13.52 13.17
N GLN A 217 12.50 12.95 13.48
CA GLN A 217 13.80 13.43 12.94
C GLN A 217 14.02 13.06 11.46
N ASN A 218 13.35 12.03 10.95
CA ASN A 218 13.61 11.47 9.61
C ASN A 218 12.48 11.74 8.59
N LEU A 219 11.46 12.56 8.93
CA LEU A 219 10.29 12.88 8.09
C LEU A 219 10.61 13.32 6.65
N GLU A 220 11.76 13.95 6.42
CA GLU A 220 12.18 14.48 5.12
C GLU A 220 13.15 13.55 4.35
N LEU A 221 13.62 12.44 4.95
CA LEU A 221 14.44 11.46 4.24
C LEU A 221 13.63 10.72 3.19
N GLU A 222 14.19 10.50 2.01
CA GLU A 222 13.52 9.73 0.96
C GLU A 222 13.18 8.32 1.45
N ASP A 223 14.16 7.64 2.03
CA ASP A 223 14.06 6.32 2.64
C ASP A 223 14.13 6.42 4.18
N ILE A 224 13.00 6.23 4.85
CA ILE A 224 12.94 6.11 6.31
C ILE A 224 13.13 4.63 6.67
N HIS A 225 14.39 4.22 6.87
CA HIS A 225 14.81 2.82 7.01
C HIS A 225 13.90 1.96 7.89
N ILE A 226 13.67 2.33 9.16
CA ILE A 226 12.83 1.50 10.06
C ILE A 226 11.39 1.42 9.53
N LEU A 227 10.78 2.54 9.10
CA LEU A 227 9.42 2.53 8.55
C LEU A 227 9.29 1.65 7.30
N LEU A 228 10.30 1.63 6.43
CA LEU A 228 10.31 0.77 5.25
C LEU A 228 10.44 -0.71 5.61
N HIS A 229 11.24 -1.05 6.64
CA HIS A 229 11.33 -2.40 7.20
C HIS A 229 9.98 -2.84 7.80
N GLU A 230 9.38 -2.04 8.71
CA GLU A 230 8.10 -2.37 9.34
C GLU A 230 6.94 -2.51 8.33
N MET A 231 6.97 -1.74 7.24
CA MET A 231 6.02 -1.88 6.12
C MET A 231 6.25 -3.17 5.31
N GLY A 232 7.45 -3.75 5.31
CA GLY A 232 7.73 -5.04 4.69
C GLY A 232 6.93 -6.17 5.32
N HIS A 233 6.77 -6.16 6.65
CA HIS A 233 5.88 -7.10 7.36
C HIS A 233 4.40 -6.93 6.95
N THR A 234 3.95 -5.71 6.68
CA THR A 234 2.62 -5.46 6.09
C THR A 234 2.48 -6.12 4.72
N PHE A 235 3.56 -6.19 3.93
CA PHE A 235 3.62 -6.93 2.66
C PHE A 235 4.05 -8.41 2.80
N ALA A 236 3.83 -8.99 3.99
CA ALA A 236 4.05 -10.41 4.31
C ALA A 236 5.52 -10.87 4.30
N LEU A 237 6.48 -9.96 4.47
CA LEU A 237 7.89 -10.33 4.54
C LEU A 237 8.34 -10.60 5.98
N ASP A 238 9.09 -11.68 6.17
CA ASP A 238 9.62 -12.08 7.47
C ASP A 238 10.84 -11.23 7.90
N ASP A 239 11.16 -11.35 9.17
CA ASP A 239 12.41 -10.88 9.76
C ASP A 239 13.55 -11.92 9.56
N PHE A 240 14.80 -11.46 9.46
CA PHE A 240 15.97 -12.32 9.18
C PHE A 240 17.03 -12.24 10.28
N TYR A 241 16.66 -12.64 11.51
CA TYR A 241 17.54 -12.55 12.69
C TYR A 241 18.55 -13.70 12.84
N ASP A 242 18.17 -14.93 12.52
CA ASP A 242 18.93 -16.15 12.83
C ASP A 242 19.44 -16.90 11.59
N TRP A 243 19.00 -16.51 10.39
CA TRP A 243 19.47 -17.04 9.12
C TRP A 243 19.48 -15.96 8.01
N THR A 244 20.23 -16.20 6.94
CA THR A 244 20.16 -15.40 5.70
C THR A 244 20.08 -16.30 4.46
N PRO A 245 19.30 -15.92 3.43
CA PRO A 245 19.24 -16.69 2.18
C PRO A 245 20.58 -16.73 1.42
N THR A 246 20.79 -17.79 0.65
CA THR A 246 22.02 -18.08 -0.09
C THR A 246 22.45 -16.90 -0.96
N GLY A 247 23.60 -16.31 -0.61
CA GLY A 247 24.21 -15.18 -1.33
C GLY A 247 23.68 -13.80 -0.95
N GLN A 248 22.68 -13.68 -0.08
CA GLN A 248 22.09 -12.41 0.34
C GLN A 248 22.71 -11.90 1.65
N THR A 249 23.13 -10.63 1.65
CA THR A 249 23.86 -10.01 2.78
C THR A 249 23.50 -8.53 3.04
N SER A 250 22.69 -7.91 2.19
CA SER A 250 22.25 -6.52 2.31
C SER A 250 20.89 -6.35 1.64
N PHE A 251 19.83 -6.37 2.43
CA PHE A 251 18.42 -6.21 2.02
C PHE A 251 17.62 -5.71 3.23
N ILE A 252 16.53 -4.96 3.03
CA ILE A 252 15.93 -4.20 4.15
C ILE A 252 15.33 -5.11 5.23
N MET A 253 14.81 -6.28 4.86
CA MET A 253 14.28 -7.24 5.83
C MET A 253 15.36 -7.94 6.69
N LEU A 254 16.62 -7.86 6.29
CA LEU A 254 17.76 -8.13 7.17
C LEU A 254 18.12 -6.82 7.89
N ALA A 255 17.45 -6.58 9.02
CA ALA A 255 17.42 -5.31 9.74
C ALA A 255 18.81 -4.63 9.87
N GLY A 256 18.92 -3.39 9.39
CA GLY A 256 20.17 -2.61 9.43
C GLY A 256 21.24 -2.98 8.40
N SER A 257 21.05 -4.03 7.58
CA SER A 257 21.99 -4.37 6.50
C SER A 257 21.81 -3.53 5.23
N ALA A 258 20.63 -2.93 5.04
CA ALA A 258 20.32 -1.99 3.96
C ALA A 258 19.40 -0.87 4.46
N MET A 259 19.65 0.38 4.05
CA MET A 259 18.88 1.56 4.50
C MET A 259 17.62 1.85 3.67
N LYS A 260 17.33 1.02 2.66
CA LYS A 260 16.23 1.17 1.70
C LYS A 260 15.86 -0.18 1.10
N ILE A 261 14.66 -0.28 0.51
CA ILE A 261 14.21 -1.46 -0.25
C ILE A 261 15.25 -1.78 -1.35
N THR A 262 15.63 -3.05 -1.45
CA THR A 262 16.55 -3.58 -2.47
C THR A 262 15.82 -4.43 -3.50
N GLU A 263 16.52 -4.85 -4.56
CA GLU A 263 15.93 -5.75 -5.57
C GLU A 263 15.50 -7.10 -4.95
N PHE A 264 16.21 -7.63 -3.95
CA PHE A 264 15.81 -8.88 -3.30
C PHE A 264 14.50 -8.72 -2.51
N ASP A 265 14.37 -7.66 -1.71
CA ASP A 265 13.13 -7.31 -1.00
C ASP A 265 11.95 -7.16 -1.97
N ALA A 266 12.19 -6.47 -3.08
CA ALA A 266 11.20 -6.26 -4.12
C ALA A 266 10.77 -7.58 -4.78
N TRP A 267 11.68 -8.54 -5.00
CA TRP A 267 11.34 -9.86 -5.52
C TRP A 267 10.64 -10.76 -4.50
N MET A 268 10.92 -10.63 -3.20
CA MET A 268 10.14 -11.31 -2.16
C MET A 268 8.67 -10.82 -2.16
N ALA A 269 8.43 -9.51 -2.24
CA ALA A 269 7.07 -8.97 -2.36
C ALA A 269 6.35 -9.40 -3.66
N LYS A 270 7.09 -9.47 -4.79
CA LYS A 270 6.59 -10.02 -6.07
C LYS A 270 6.25 -11.51 -5.95
N ASP A 271 6.96 -12.27 -5.11
CA ASP A 271 6.70 -13.70 -4.88
C ASP A 271 5.38 -13.92 -4.11
N TRP A 272 5.15 -13.14 -3.05
CA TRP A 272 3.86 -13.11 -2.37
C TRP A 272 2.72 -12.72 -3.32
N TRP A 273 2.88 -11.64 -4.09
CA TRP A 273 1.86 -11.24 -5.06
C TRP A 273 1.48 -12.36 -6.03
N ARG A 274 2.45 -13.05 -6.65
CA ARG A 274 2.13 -14.09 -7.67
C ARG A 274 1.35 -15.27 -7.09
N HIS A 275 1.48 -15.56 -5.80
CA HIS A 275 0.70 -16.58 -5.10
C HIS A 275 -0.67 -16.04 -4.68
N LEU A 276 -0.73 -14.86 -4.06
CA LEU A 276 -1.97 -14.28 -3.54
C LEU A 276 -2.94 -13.82 -4.63
N LYS A 277 -2.46 -13.25 -5.75
CA LYS A 277 -3.26 -12.54 -6.78
C LYS A 277 -4.53 -13.28 -7.23
N SER A 278 -4.49 -14.61 -7.25
CA SER A 278 -5.60 -15.47 -7.69
C SER A 278 -6.86 -15.32 -6.83
N ARG A 279 -6.73 -14.83 -5.59
CA ARG A 279 -7.85 -14.64 -4.65
C ARG A 279 -8.64 -13.34 -4.86
N TYR A 280 -8.19 -12.46 -5.76
CA TYR A 280 -8.77 -11.12 -5.98
C TYR A 280 -9.67 -10.99 -7.23
N SER A 281 -9.75 -12.02 -8.09
CA SER A 281 -10.62 -12.05 -9.29
C SER A 281 -10.39 -10.89 -10.29
N LEU A 282 -9.11 -10.63 -10.60
CA LEU A 282 -8.63 -9.56 -11.50
C LEU A 282 -8.55 -9.98 -12.99
#